data_AF-A0A832JL70-F1
#
_entry.id   AF-A0A832JL70-F1
#
_cell.length_a   1.000
_cell.length_b   1.000
_cell.length_c   1.000
_cell.angle_alpha   90.00
_cell.angle_beta   90.00
_cell.angle_gamma   90.00
#
_symmetry.space_group_name_H-M   'P 1'
#
loop_
_entity.id
_entity.type
_entity.pdbx_description
1 polymer ?
#
loop_
_entity_poly.entity_id
_entity_poly.type
_entity_poly.pdbx_seq_one_letter_code
_entity_poly.pdbx_strand_id
1 'polypeptide(L)'
;MGRRRRRQGKRPYPRREDVANAILSVLARKPHIHPSELVDEVKAELESMGFYAGLVNAKRIWRTYEEWVKAGRMPDYLGVMGEEGSEDLEQAL
;
A
#
# COMPACT_ATOMS: atom_id res chain seq x y z
N MET A 1 -12.85 40.39 2.36
CA MET A 1 -12.51 38.98 2.71
C MET A 1 -11.26 38.56 1.94
N GLY A 2 -10.08 38.64 2.57
CA GLY A 2 -8.83 38.21 1.94
C GLY A 2 -8.75 36.69 1.89
N ARG A 3 -8.68 36.11 0.68
CA ARG A 3 -8.45 34.68 0.46
C ARG A 3 -7.13 34.31 1.15
N ARG A 4 -7.19 33.52 2.22
CA ARG A 4 -6.00 32.96 2.89
C ARG A 4 -5.20 32.21 1.82
N ARG A 5 -4.05 32.74 1.42
CA ARG A 5 -3.03 31.97 0.68
C ARG A 5 -2.75 30.74 1.55
N ARG A 6 -3.22 29.57 1.14
CA ARG A 6 -2.79 28.30 1.74
C ARG A 6 -1.28 28.28 1.59
N ARG A 7 -0.55 28.40 2.70
CA ARG A 7 0.87 28.08 2.75
C ARG A 7 0.99 26.72 2.08
N GLN A 8 1.64 26.66 0.91
CA GLN A 8 2.08 25.41 0.33
C GLN A 8 3.16 24.87 1.28
N GLY A 9 2.73 24.30 2.40
CA GLY A 9 3.59 23.53 3.27
C GLY A 9 4.15 22.37 2.46
N LYS A 10 5.39 21.99 2.76
CA LYS A 10 6.01 20.80 2.17
C LYS A 10 5.01 19.65 2.25
N ARG A 11 4.77 18.96 1.12
CA ARG A 11 3.89 17.79 1.10
C ARG A 11 4.35 16.83 2.21
N PRO A 12 3.45 16.40 3.10
CA PRO A 12 3.85 15.52 4.19
C PRO A 12 4.43 14.23 3.62
N TYR A 13 5.45 13.69 4.30
CA TYR A 13 5.93 12.36 3.98
C TYR A 13 4.90 11.35 4.48
N PRO A 14 4.50 10.36 3.67
CA PRO A 14 3.44 9.44 4.04
C PRO A 14 3.91 8.55 5.20
N ARG A 15 3.07 8.43 6.23
CA ARG A 15 3.26 7.49 7.33
C ARG A 15 2.98 6.07 6.85
N ARG A 16 3.25 5.10 7.71
CA ARG A 16 3.04 3.69 7.41
C ARG A 16 1.57 3.37 7.10
N GLU A 17 0.64 3.95 7.86
CA GLU A 17 -0.80 3.81 7.62
C GLU A 17 -1.23 4.44 6.29
N ASP A 18 -0.66 5.60 5.91
CA ASP A 18 -0.96 6.24 4.63
C ASP A 18 -0.53 5.37 3.45
N VAL A 19 0.65 4.74 3.55
CA VAL A 19 1.14 3.79 2.53
C VAL A 19 0.23 2.56 2.47
N ALA A 20 -0.19 2.00 3.61
CA ALA A 20 -1.10 0.87 3.63
C ALA A 20 -2.47 1.19 3.01
N ASN A 21 -3.03 2.35 3.33
CA ASN A 21 -4.29 2.83 2.75
C ASN A 21 -4.16 3.06 1.23
N ALA A 22 -3.02 3.60 0.77
CA ALA A 22 -2.75 3.74 -0.66
C ALA A 22 -2.73 2.38 -1.36
N ILE A 23 -2.06 1.39 -0.77
CA ILE A 23 -2.00 0.02 -1.31
C ILE A 23 -3.41 -0.59 -1.38
N LEU A 24 -4.22 -0.46 -0.32
CA LEU A 24 -5.62 -0.92 -0.32
C LEU A 24 -6.44 -0.26 -1.42
N SER A 25 -6.31 1.05 -1.60
CA SER A 25 -7.04 1.80 -2.64
C SER A 25 -6.69 1.28 -4.03
N VAL A 26 -5.40 1.06 -4.31
CA VAL A 26 -4.93 0.53 -5.59
C VAL A 26 -5.44 -0.88 -5.82
N LEU A 27 -5.34 -1.77 -4.82
CA LEU A 27 -5.78 -3.16 -4.93
C LEU A 27 -7.31 -3.27 -5.07
N ALA A 28 -8.07 -2.43 -4.36
CA ALA A 28 -9.52 -2.38 -4.50
C ALA A 28 -9.96 -1.96 -5.92
N ARG A 29 -9.16 -1.14 -6.60
CA ARG A 29 -9.41 -0.70 -7.99
C ARG A 29 -8.87 -1.68 -9.03
N LYS A 30 -7.75 -2.34 -8.72
CA LYS A 30 -7.01 -3.24 -9.62
C LYS A 30 -6.55 -4.50 -8.85
N PRO A 31 -7.45 -5.47 -8.61
CA PRO A 31 -7.12 -6.66 -7.82
C PRO A 31 -6.09 -7.58 -8.50
N HIS A 32 -5.91 -7.49 -9.83
CA HIS A 32 -4.97 -8.30 -10.62
C HIS A 32 -3.75 -7.52 -11.09
N ILE A 33 -3.35 -6.47 -10.35
CA ILE A 33 -2.21 -5.63 -10.72
C ILE A 33 -0.89 -6.40 -10.63
N HIS A 34 0.01 -6.18 -11.60
CA HIS A 34 1.34 -6.78 -11.54
C HIS A 34 2.17 -6.15 -10.41
N PRO A 35 3.01 -6.91 -9.67
CA PRO A 35 3.84 -6.39 -8.57
C PRO A 35 4.70 -5.17 -8.96
N SER A 36 5.19 -5.12 -10.20
CA SER A 36 5.95 -3.98 -10.70
C SER A 36 5.09 -2.72 -10.89
N GLU A 37 3.83 -2.88 -11.31
CA GLU A 37 2.90 -1.77 -11.50
C GLU A 37 2.32 -1.27 -10.18
N LEU A 38 2.16 -2.15 -9.19
CA LEU A 38 1.69 -1.80 -7.86
C LEU A 38 2.52 -0.67 -7.24
N VAL A 39 3.84 -0.75 -7.38
CA VAL A 39 4.77 0.24 -6.81
C VAL A 39 4.53 1.62 -7.41
N ASP A 40 4.37 1.71 -8.72
CA ASP A 40 4.12 2.98 -9.42
C ASP A 40 2.72 3.52 -9.13
N GLU A 41 1.69 2.67 -9.13
CA GLU A 41 0.32 3.07 -8.81
C GLU A 41 0.18 3.55 -7.36
N VAL A 42 0.84 2.90 -6.41
CA VAL A 42 0.84 3.32 -5.00
C VAL A 42 1.52 4.67 -4.83
N LYS A 43 2.62 4.92 -5.56
CA LYS A 43 3.25 6.26 -5.56
C LYS A 43 2.31 7.31 -6.14
N ALA A 44 1.67 7.02 -7.27
CA ALA A 44 0.72 7.92 -7.90
C ALA A 44 -0.47 8.24 -6.98
N GLU A 45 -1.02 7.24 -6.30
CA GLU A 45 -2.12 7.42 -5.35
C GLU A 45 -1.66 8.24 -4.13
N LEU A 46 -0.46 8.01 -3.59
CA LEU A 46 0.10 8.82 -2.51
C LEU A 46 0.27 10.29 -2.92
N GLU A 47 0.73 10.55 -4.15
CA GLU A 47 0.82 11.92 -4.67
C GLU A 47 -0.54 12.57 -4.89
N SER A 48 -1.52 11.81 -5.38
CA SER A 48 -2.92 12.24 -5.54
C SER A 48 -3.54 12.64 -4.19
N MET A 49 -3.23 11.90 -3.13
CA MET A 49 -3.60 12.22 -1.75
C MET A 49 -2.83 13.41 -1.15
N GLY A 50 -1.88 13.99 -1.89
CA GLY A 50 -1.11 15.17 -1.49
C GLY A 50 0.17 14.85 -0.71
N PHE A 51 0.60 13.59 -0.63
CA PHE A 51 1.85 13.19 -0.01
C PHE A 51 3.04 13.31 -0.97
N TYR A 52 4.25 13.31 -0.41
CA TYR A 52 5.48 13.23 -1.19
C TYR A 52 5.95 11.77 -1.31
N ALA A 53 5.65 11.13 -2.46
CA ALA A 53 6.02 9.74 -2.73
C ALA A 53 7.40 9.56 -3.37
N GLY A 54 8.11 10.64 -3.73
CA GLY A 54 9.39 10.58 -4.44
C GLY A 54 10.53 9.84 -3.71
N LEU A 55 10.42 9.65 -2.39
CA LEU A 55 11.37 8.89 -1.56
C LEU A 55 10.80 7.54 -1.08
N VAL A 56 9.64 7.14 -1.59
CA VAL A 56 9.03 5.86 -1.23
C VAL A 56 9.59 4.77 -2.13
N ASN A 57 10.50 3.97 -1.59
CA ASN A 57 11.08 2.83 -2.30
C ASN A 57 10.12 1.63 -2.33
N ALA A 58 10.26 0.78 -3.35
CA ALA A 58 9.50 -0.47 -3.47
C ALA A 58 9.55 -1.31 -2.19
N LYS A 59 10.74 -1.45 -1.58
CA LYS A 59 10.92 -2.18 -0.32
C LYS A 59 10.02 -1.68 0.82
N ARG A 60 9.76 -0.37 0.90
CA ARG A 60 8.91 0.22 1.94
C ARG A 60 7.44 -0.13 1.71
N ILE A 61 7.00 -0.12 0.46
CA ILE A 61 5.65 -0.50 0.04
C ILE A 61 5.43 -1.98 0.34
N TRP A 62 6.33 -2.84 -0.15
CA TRP A 62 6.27 -4.29 0.06
C TRP A 62 6.27 -4.68 1.53
N ARG A 63 7.18 -4.10 2.33
CA ARG A 63 7.20 -4.35 3.77
C ARG A 63 5.89 -3.93 4.45
N THR A 64 5.31 -2.80 4.02
CA THR A 64 4.03 -2.34 4.58
C THR A 64 2.88 -3.28 4.20
N TYR A 65 2.85 -3.72 2.93
CA TYR A 65 1.90 -4.72 2.44
C TYR A 65 2.01 -6.02 3.22
N GLU A 66 3.20 -6.62 3.28
CA GLU A 66 3.47 -7.90 3.97
C GLU A 66 3.04 -7.83 5.44
N GLU A 67 3.45 -6.78 6.16
CA GLU A 67 3.07 -6.65 7.57
C GLU A 67 1.55 -6.50 7.76
N TRP A 68 0.83 -5.90 6.80
CA TRP A 68 -0.64 -5.78 6.87
C TRP A 68 -1.37 -7.06 6.49
N VAL A 69 -0.87 -7.78 5.48
CA VAL A 69 -1.39 -9.09 5.11
C VAL A 69 -1.17 -10.08 6.25
N LYS A 70 0.04 -10.11 6.83
CA LYS A 70 0.37 -10.95 7.99
C LYS A 70 -0.47 -10.61 9.23
N ALA A 71 -0.84 -9.35 9.40
CA ALA A 71 -1.74 -8.92 10.47
C ALA A 71 -3.23 -9.22 10.20
N GLY A 72 -3.58 -9.82 9.05
CA GLY A 72 -4.97 -10.09 8.65
C GLY A 72 -5.78 -8.83 8.31
N ARG A 73 -5.11 -7.69 8.09
CA ARG A 73 -5.75 -6.40 7.77
C ARG A 73 -5.91 -6.16 6.27
N MET A 74 -5.22 -6.95 5.44
CA MET A 74 -5.27 -6.85 3.99
C MET A 74 -5.38 -8.25 3.38
N PRO A 75 -6.23 -8.46 2.36
CA PRO A 75 -6.26 -9.73 1.63
C PRO A 75 -4.97 -9.93 0.85
N ASP A 76 -4.49 -11.17 0.76
CA ASP A 76 -3.31 -11.50 -0.03
C ASP A 76 -3.63 -11.60 -1.52
N TYR A 77 -3.76 -10.45 -2.18
CA TYR A 77 -4.08 -10.39 -3.62
C TYR A 77 -2.91 -10.83 -4.52
N LEU A 78 -1.69 -10.73 -4.02
CA LEU A 78 -0.47 -10.94 -4.80
C LEU A 78 0.22 -12.28 -4.47
N GLY A 79 -0.41 -13.12 -3.64
CA GLY A 79 0.15 -14.43 -3.26
C GLY A 79 1.50 -14.31 -2.53
N VAL A 80 1.72 -13.21 -1.81
CA VAL A 80 3.03 -12.88 -1.23
C VAL A 80 3.26 -13.66 0.07
N MET A 81 2.20 -14.25 0.63
CA MET A 81 2.25 -15.25 1.70
C MET A 81 2.35 -16.66 1.11
N GLY A 82 3.29 -16.87 0.18
CA GLY A 82 3.50 -18.17 -0.46
C GLY A 82 3.57 -19.31 0.57
N GLU A 83 2.76 -20.34 0.35
CA GLU A 83 2.64 -21.71 0.91
C GLU A 83 3.21 -22.12 2.29
N GLU A 84 3.80 -21.27 3.13
CA GLU A 84 4.16 -21.62 4.52
C GLU A 84 2.97 -21.51 5.50
N GLY A 85 1.74 -21.35 4.99
CA GLY A 85 0.52 -21.23 5.80
C GLY A 85 -0.66 -22.11 5.33
N SER A 86 -0.43 -23.01 4.38
CA SER A 86 -1.48 -23.90 3.83
C SER A 86 -1.29 -25.38 4.21
N GLU A 87 -0.30 -25.73 5.05
CA GLU A 87 -0.08 -27.12 5.50
C GLU A 87 -0.94 -27.53 6.72
N ASP A 88 -1.81 -26.66 7.24
CA ASP A 88 -2.63 -26.95 8.43
C ASP A 88 -4.11 -27.31 8.14
N LEU A 89 -4.53 -27.37 6.87
CA LEU A 89 -5.93 -27.65 6.53
C LEU A 89 -6.21 -29.01 5.88
N GLU A 90 -5.18 -29.80 5.55
CA GLU A 90 -5.36 -31.09 4.86
C GLU A 90 -5.18 -32.34 5.77
N GLN A 91 -4.84 -32.19 7.06
CA GLN A 91 -4.67 -33.32 7.99
C GLN A 91 -5.80 -33.52 9.02
N ALA A 92 -6.97 -32.89 8.83
CA ALA A 92 -8.09 -32.97 9.78
C ALA A 92 -9.40 -33.54 9.19
N LEU A 93 -9.38 -34.19 8.03
CA LEU A 93 -10.52 -34.94 7.48
C LEU A 93 -10.11 -36.38 7.11
#